data_AF-A0A8J8F927-F1
#
_entry.id   AF-A0A8J8F927-F1
#
_cell.length_a   1.000
_cell.length_b   1.000
_cell.length_c   1.000
_cell.angle_alpha   90.00
_cell.angle_beta   90.00
_cell.angle_gamma   90.00
#
_symmetry.space_group_name_H-M   'P 1'
#
loop_
_entity.id
_entity.type
_entity.pdbx_description
1 polymer ?
#
loop_
_entity_poly.entity_id
_entity_poly.type
_entity_poly.pdbx_seq_one_letter_code
_entity_poly.pdbx_strand_id
1 'polypeptide(L)'
;MKSETLYTEWCAITYRGGGNEKMKQGMLLALLCAGVALLLLTLPVQATATTEVHVVKYASDEATILSEMTVSYQWMEENLPVQGDGSTHYFFQGPIFEDAWNEVHPNETWDLEEDKWNPSEDVNVLGKDLGAVKGTDVKDLCDLVGGMSGGDTVEIKASDGFYKRFPYSNVYEPDPRQGPMVVTWYTEDATESGEISGYVPDDYSNGMRLVFLADAFTNPWGKHVFGISDMRACLPEDYWHYYQYPDYPASTGYTVKYIDRILIYSTVEPPELSSIEVSPTEVTLDVDETQQFNATAYDADGNEMPNIRFSWTSSDETVGTIDDYGLFIALADGETTITAANGTVEGTATVTVHEEDSDDNEDWEDNGDGDGTSQSSPVLTTINVSPPAVTLNVRDTQQFNASGYDQTQNQIVGIVFNWTIGNETVGTVNNTGFFTTIASGTTTIKATNGTVNGTANVTVFTSTPTPTPTETPPVNATPSPSPTTHPIQTHSPSATVTATPTPAVTSTPTPSVPVPGFETISALVGLFAVAYVTKRRKK
;
A
#
# COMPACT_ATOMS: atom_id res chain seq x y z
N MET A 1 33.23 -44.14 -11.31
CA MET A 1 34.58 -43.51 -11.21
C MET A 1 34.75 -42.58 -12.40
N LYS A 2 35.46 -41.47 -12.14
CA LYS A 2 35.57 -40.20 -12.87
C LYS A 2 36.26 -40.25 -14.24
N SER A 3 36.17 -39.07 -14.88
CA SER A 3 37.19 -38.31 -15.64
C SER A 3 37.07 -38.33 -17.17
N GLU A 4 37.19 -37.25 -17.96
CA GLU A 4 37.45 -35.80 -17.78
C GLU A 4 37.27 -35.19 -19.20
N THR A 5 36.49 -34.11 -19.36
CA THR A 5 36.87 -32.72 -19.75
C THR A 5 37.41 -32.49 -21.17
N LEU A 6 36.70 -31.68 -21.96
CA LEU A 6 37.22 -30.97 -23.15
C LEU A 6 36.63 -29.55 -23.22
N TYR A 7 37.51 -28.54 -23.25
CA TYR A 7 37.22 -27.20 -23.74
C TYR A 7 38.51 -26.54 -24.25
N THR A 8 38.34 -25.61 -25.20
CA THR A 8 39.26 -24.67 -25.88
C THR A 8 39.67 -25.03 -27.32
N GLU A 9 39.80 -24.14 -28.31
CA GLU A 9 39.26 -22.80 -28.64
C GLU A 9 39.88 -22.39 -30.02
N TRP A 10 39.29 -21.40 -30.73
CA TRP A 10 39.81 -20.57 -31.86
C TRP A 10 40.02 -21.11 -33.29
N CYS A 11 39.36 -20.43 -34.26
CA CYS A 11 39.91 -20.18 -35.60
C CYS A 11 39.55 -18.77 -36.09
N ALA A 12 40.55 -18.07 -36.64
CA ALA A 12 40.43 -16.73 -37.22
C ALA A 12 40.92 -16.72 -38.68
N ILE A 13 40.53 -15.64 -39.40
CA ILE A 13 41.07 -15.05 -40.65
C ILE A 13 40.32 -15.50 -41.93
N THR A 14 39.63 -14.61 -42.67
CA THR A 14 40.21 -13.56 -43.54
C THR A 14 39.18 -12.50 -43.98
N TYR A 15 39.67 -11.29 -44.25
CA TYR A 15 38.93 -10.08 -44.67
C TYR A 15 39.37 -9.66 -46.09
N ARG A 16 38.46 -9.24 -46.98
CA ARG A 16 38.71 -8.27 -48.07
C ARG A 16 37.40 -7.74 -48.68
N GLY A 17 37.29 -6.42 -48.85
CA GLY A 17 36.30 -5.76 -49.70
C GLY A 17 35.64 -4.54 -49.05
N GLY A 18 35.75 -3.36 -49.66
CA GLY A 18 35.39 -2.07 -49.08
C GLY A 18 33.88 -1.85 -48.87
N GLY A 19 33.54 -1.31 -47.70
CA GLY A 19 32.20 -0.84 -47.35
C GLY A 19 32.18 -0.01 -46.05
N ASN A 20 33.29 0.65 -45.72
CA ASN A 20 33.64 0.88 -44.31
C ASN A 20 33.52 2.32 -43.80
N GLU A 21 32.85 3.23 -44.51
CA GLU A 21 32.59 4.60 -43.99
C GLU A 21 31.11 4.85 -43.70
N LYS A 22 30.19 4.49 -44.60
CA LYS A 22 28.74 4.62 -44.35
C LYS A 22 28.23 3.68 -43.25
N MET A 23 28.81 2.49 -43.15
CA MET A 23 28.47 1.51 -42.10
C MET A 23 29.02 1.96 -40.73
N LYS A 24 30.22 2.56 -40.69
CA LYS A 24 30.79 3.13 -39.47
C LYS A 24 30.05 4.39 -39.01
N GLN A 25 29.59 5.25 -39.92
CA GLN A 25 28.74 6.40 -39.58
C GLN A 25 27.35 5.98 -39.11
N GLY A 26 26.72 4.98 -39.74
CA GLY A 26 25.45 4.43 -39.28
C GLY A 26 25.55 3.74 -37.92
N MET A 27 26.64 3.02 -37.66
CA MET A 27 26.88 2.34 -36.39
C MET A 27 27.28 3.32 -35.27
N LEU A 28 28.01 4.40 -35.57
CA LEU A 28 28.26 5.48 -34.60
C LEU A 28 26.97 6.26 -34.27
N LEU A 29 26.13 6.53 -35.26
CA LEU A 29 24.85 7.23 -35.04
C LEU A 29 23.87 6.34 -34.27
N ALA A 30 23.85 5.03 -34.52
CA ALA A 30 23.06 4.06 -33.77
C ALA A 30 23.56 3.89 -32.33
N LEU A 31 24.88 3.87 -32.09
CA LEU A 31 25.46 3.83 -30.72
C LEU A 31 25.27 5.15 -29.97
N LEU A 32 25.24 6.29 -30.66
CA LEU A 32 24.97 7.59 -30.06
C LEU A 32 23.47 7.79 -29.80
N CYS A 33 22.59 7.27 -30.65
CA CYS A 33 21.15 7.16 -30.40
C CYS A 33 20.82 6.15 -29.30
N ALA A 34 21.53 5.02 -29.21
CA ALA A 34 21.39 4.05 -28.12
C ALA A 34 21.95 4.60 -26.81
N GLY A 35 23.05 5.36 -26.85
CA GLY A 35 23.61 6.05 -25.69
C GLY A 35 22.72 7.20 -25.20
N VAL A 36 22.10 7.97 -26.11
CA VAL A 36 21.12 9.02 -25.77
C VAL A 36 19.77 8.43 -25.35
N ALA A 37 19.35 7.27 -25.90
CA ALA A 37 18.17 6.54 -25.44
C ALA A 37 18.38 5.84 -24.09
N LEU A 38 19.59 5.35 -23.79
CA LEU A 38 19.95 4.88 -22.43
C LEU A 38 20.06 6.03 -21.43
N LEU A 39 20.52 7.21 -21.87
CA LEU A 39 20.54 8.43 -21.05
C LEU A 39 19.15 9.09 -20.89
N LEU A 40 18.19 8.73 -21.76
CA LEU A 40 16.79 9.16 -21.70
C LEU A 40 15.86 8.16 -20.98
N LEU A 41 16.39 7.06 -20.46
CA LEU A 41 15.66 6.08 -19.62
C LEU A 41 15.93 6.23 -18.12
N THR A 42 16.64 7.27 -17.70
CA THR A 42 16.68 7.71 -16.30
C THR A 42 16.20 9.16 -16.23
N LEU A 43 14.96 9.40 -16.66
CA LEU A 43 14.27 10.56 -16.10
C LEU A 43 14.11 10.25 -14.61
N PRO A 44 14.55 11.12 -13.69
CA PRO A 44 14.20 10.96 -12.29
C PRO A 44 12.66 10.93 -12.26
N VAL A 45 12.09 9.79 -11.88
CA VAL A 45 10.70 9.76 -11.43
C VAL A 45 10.69 10.73 -10.27
N GLN A 46 10.10 11.91 -10.45
CA GLN A 46 9.88 12.78 -9.30
C GLN A 46 8.97 12.01 -8.36
N ALA A 47 9.46 11.72 -7.16
CA ALA A 47 8.67 11.12 -6.11
C ALA A 47 7.38 11.95 -5.97
N THR A 48 6.23 11.30 -6.23
CA THR A 48 4.94 11.95 -6.08
C THR A 48 4.68 12.14 -4.59
N ALA A 49 4.02 13.24 -4.22
CA ALA A 49 3.79 13.52 -2.82
C ALA A 49 3.00 12.40 -2.15
N THR A 50 3.47 11.93 -1.00
CA THR A 50 2.84 10.79 -0.31
C THR A 50 1.96 11.27 0.84
N THR A 51 0.67 10.95 0.77
CA THR A 51 -0.32 11.23 1.80
C THR A 51 -0.92 9.97 2.40
N GLU A 52 -0.54 8.80 1.89
CA GLU A 52 -1.01 7.50 2.30
C GLU A 52 0.11 6.48 2.24
N VAL A 53 -0.03 5.42 3.04
CA VAL A 53 0.86 4.27 3.06
C VAL A 53 0.05 3.02 2.74
N HIS A 54 0.55 2.23 1.79
CA HIS A 54 0.09 0.86 1.54
C HIS A 54 0.92 -0.12 2.38
N VAL A 55 0.27 -0.71 3.38
CA VAL A 55 0.87 -1.72 4.25
C VAL A 55 0.52 -3.10 3.70
N VAL A 56 1.53 -3.93 3.46
CA VAL A 56 1.36 -5.28 2.89
C VAL A 56 2.14 -6.27 3.74
N LYS A 57 1.52 -7.39 4.09
CA LYS A 57 2.18 -8.53 4.70
C LYS A 57 2.26 -9.69 3.70
N TYR A 58 3.49 -10.08 3.37
CA TYR A 58 3.80 -11.21 2.53
C TYR A 58 4.07 -12.47 3.36
N ALA A 59 3.74 -13.62 2.78
CA ALA A 59 4.18 -14.93 3.24
C ALA A 59 5.69 -15.13 2.99
N SER A 60 6.22 -16.27 3.42
CA SER A 60 7.64 -16.63 3.35
C SER A 60 8.18 -16.81 1.93
N ASP A 61 7.31 -16.87 0.93
CA ASP A 61 7.68 -16.86 -0.50
C ASP A 61 7.93 -15.45 -1.06
N GLU A 62 7.77 -14.41 -0.21
CA GLU A 62 7.89 -12.98 -0.54
C GLU A 62 6.95 -12.52 -1.67
N ALA A 63 5.90 -13.29 -2.00
CA ALA A 63 5.02 -13.04 -3.12
C ALA A 63 3.53 -13.14 -2.75
N THR A 64 3.16 -14.13 -1.95
CA THR A 64 1.77 -14.34 -1.53
C THR A 64 1.40 -13.28 -0.49
N ILE A 65 0.37 -12.48 -0.76
CA ILE A 65 -0.14 -11.47 0.16
C ILE A 65 -1.04 -12.17 1.19
N LEU A 66 -0.68 -12.08 2.46
CA LEU A 66 -1.47 -12.59 3.58
C LEU A 66 -2.51 -11.58 4.04
N SER A 67 -2.17 -10.29 4.00
CA SER A 67 -3.06 -9.18 4.36
C SER A 67 -2.47 -7.87 3.81
N GLU A 68 -3.33 -6.95 3.39
CA GLU A 68 -2.92 -5.62 2.96
C GLU A 68 -3.97 -4.56 3.31
N MET A 69 -3.52 -3.32 3.50
CA MET A 69 -4.37 -2.17 3.79
C MET A 69 -3.69 -0.87 3.35
N THR A 70 -4.47 0.06 2.79
CA THR A 70 -4.01 1.43 2.52
C THR A 70 -4.63 2.39 3.52
N VAL A 71 -3.81 3.23 4.17
CA VAL A 71 -4.27 4.26 5.11
C VAL A 71 -3.69 5.63 4.75
N SER A 72 -4.54 6.66 4.78
CA SER A 72 -4.09 8.05 4.65
C SER A 72 -3.57 8.57 5.98
N TYR A 73 -2.72 9.60 5.96
CA TYR A 73 -2.24 10.21 7.20
C TYR A 73 -3.36 10.79 8.05
N GLN A 74 -4.42 11.34 7.44
CA GLN A 74 -5.56 11.87 8.19
C GLN A 74 -6.27 10.76 8.93
N TRP A 75 -6.42 9.59 8.29
CA TRP A 75 -6.97 8.42 8.94
C TRP A 75 -6.06 7.94 10.07
N MET A 76 -4.73 7.89 9.86
CA MET A 76 -3.77 7.53 10.89
C MET A 76 -3.85 8.47 12.10
N GLU A 77 -3.90 9.78 11.88
CA GLU A 77 -4.02 10.79 12.95
C GLU A 77 -5.33 10.68 13.74
N GLU A 78 -6.44 10.34 13.09
CA GLU A 78 -7.74 10.19 13.74
C GLU A 78 -7.90 8.84 14.48
N ASN A 79 -7.27 7.77 13.98
CA ASN A 79 -7.56 6.39 14.41
C ASN A 79 -6.41 5.68 15.14
N LEU A 80 -5.18 6.17 15.04
CA LEU A 80 -4.00 5.58 15.68
C LEU A 80 -3.35 6.55 16.69
N PRO A 81 -2.57 6.04 17.66
CA PRO A 81 -1.82 6.90 18.57
C PRO A 81 -0.86 7.83 17.84
N VAL A 82 -0.95 9.12 18.11
CA VAL A 82 0.00 10.13 17.62
C VAL A 82 1.23 10.15 18.53
N GLN A 83 2.36 9.74 17.97
CA GLN A 83 3.71 9.86 18.49
C GLN A 83 4.29 11.26 18.21
N GLY A 84 5.28 11.67 18.99
CA GLY A 84 5.86 13.01 18.89
C GLY A 84 4.92 14.11 19.40
N ASP A 85 5.50 15.15 19.99
CA ASP A 85 4.76 16.26 20.59
C ASP A 85 4.62 17.48 19.65
N GLY A 86 5.35 17.49 18.53
CA GLY A 86 5.48 18.66 17.65
C GLY A 86 6.25 19.82 18.29
N SER A 87 7.11 19.55 19.28
CA SER A 87 8.00 20.54 19.89
C SER A 87 9.43 20.03 20.12
N THR A 88 9.60 18.73 20.31
CA THR A 88 10.90 18.07 20.47
C THR A 88 11.51 17.80 19.10
N HIS A 89 12.74 18.28 18.88
CA HIS A 89 13.47 18.07 17.63
C HIS A 89 14.31 16.81 17.66
N TYR A 90 14.27 16.07 16.56
CA TYR A 90 15.00 14.82 16.39
C TYR A 90 16.07 14.96 15.32
N PHE A 91 17.26 14.45 15.64
CA PHE A 91 18.45 14.59 14.81
C PHE A 91 19.01 13.23 14.45
N PHE A 92 19.64 13.17 13.29
CA PHE A 92 20.50 12.05 12.91
C PHE A 92 21.94 12.56 12.75
N GLN A 93 22.88 11.68 12.43
CA GLN A 93 24.28 12.03 12.28
C GLN A 93 24.77 11.65 10.88
N GLY A 94 25.35 12.63 10.19
CA GLY A 94 26.01 12.41 8.91
C GLY A 94 27.38 11.75 9.07
N PRO A 95 28.03 11.33 7.96
CA PRO A 95 29.37 10.76 8.01
C PRO A 95 30.38 11.76 8.56
N ILE A 96 31.38 11.25 9.27
CA ILE A 96 32.41 12.09 9.91
C ILE A 96 33.64 12.13 9.02
N PHE A 97 34.02 13.33 8.62
CA PHE A 97 35.25 13.61 7.88
C PHE A 97 36.27 14.29 8.79
N GLU A 98 37.55 14.16 8.46
CA GLU A 98 38.65 14.72 9.25
C GLU A 98 38.52 16.22 9.49
N ASP A 99 38.05 16.98 8.50
CA ASP A 99 37.83 18.43 8.64
C ASP A 99 36.72 18.76 9.63
N ALA A 100 35.57 18.06 9.54
CA ALA A 100 34.47 18.21 10.48
C ALA A 100 34.86 17.78 11.90
N TRP A 101 35.68 16.74 12.05
CA TRP A 101 36.23 16.32 13.34
C TRP A 101 37.12 17.40 13.94
N ASN A 102 38.09 17.89 13.16
CA ASN A 102 39.06 18.89 13.62
C ASN A 102 38.42 20.24 13.98
N GLU A 103 37.24 20.55 13.45
CA GLU A 103 36.47 21.74 13.84
C GLU A 103 35.97 21.65 15.28
N VAL A 104 35.48 20.48 15.70
CA VAL A 104 34.91 20.25 17.04
C VAL A 104 35.99 19.84 18.04
N HIS A 105 36.96 19.05 17.60
CA HIS A 105 38.03 18.45 18.41
C HIS A 105 39.43 18.94 17.97
N PRO A 106 39.73 20.26 18.01
CA PRO A 106 40.95 20.83 17.42
C PRO A 106 42.26 20.44 18.12
N ASN A 107 42.18 19.77 19.27
CA ASN A 107 43.34 19.32 20.05
C ASN A 107 43.54 17.80 20.01
N GLU A 108 42.71 17.09 19.25
CA GLU A 108 42.76 15.64 19.08
C GLU A 108 43.32 15.30 17.70
N THR A 109 43.84 14.08 17.54
CA THR A 109 44.31 13.61 16.23
C THR A 109 43.27 12.65 15.68
N TRP A 110 42.69 12.98 14.53
CA TRP A 110 41.71 12.14 13.85
C TRP A 110 42.26 10.73 13.56
N ASP A 111 41.54 9.71 14.03
CA ASP A 111 41.70 8.31 13.69
C ASP A 111 40.41 7.76 13.07
N LEU A 112 40.46 7.46 11.77
CA LEU A 112 39.31 6.95 11.02
C LEU A 112 38.70 5.67 11.63
N GLU A 113 39.49 4.80 12.28
CA GLU A 113 38.95 3.53 12.78
C GLU A 113 38.17 3.70 14.10
N GLU A 114 38.61 4.63 14.94
CA GLU A 114 38.01 4.87 16.26
C GLU A 114 36.97 5.99 16.21
N ASP A 115 37.33 7.13 15.63
CA ASP A 115 36.57 8.38 15.73
C ASP A 115 35.36 8.43 14.78
N LYS A 116 35.33 7.59 13.73
CA LYS A 116 34.16 7.47 12.83
C LYS A 116 32.88 7.07 13.56
N TRP A 117 32.98 6.48 14.74
CA TRP A 117 31.83 6.05 15.54
C TRP A 117 31.27 7.13 16.46
N ASN A 118 32.06 8.16 16.77
CA ASN A 118 31.71 9.34 17.60
C ASN A 118 30.64 9.06 18.68
N PRO A 119 31.04 8.43 19.81
CA PRO A 119 30.11 8.13 20.90
C PRO A 119 29.50 9.35 21.61
N SER A 120 30.08 10.54 21.45
CA SER A 120 29.57 11.80 22.02
C SER A 120 28.49 12.47 21.17
N GLU A 121 28.32 12.05 19.92
CA GLU A 121 27.37 12.56 18.95
C GLU A 121 27.46 14.09 18.77
N ASP A 122 28.70 14.58 18.70
CA ASP A 122 29.04 16.00 18.69
C ASP A 122 29.69 16.49 17.38
N VAL A 123 29.72 15.66 16.33
CA VAL A 123 30.22 16.04 15.00
C VAL A 123 29.16 15.73 13.94
N ASN A 124 28.95 16.66 13.00
CA ASN A 124 28.04 16.52 11.85
C ASN A 124 26.58 16.13 12.22
N VAL A 125 26.04 16.78 13.26
CA VAL A 125 24.66 16.56 13.76
C VAL A 125 23.76 17.78 13.55
N LEU A 126 24.23 19.00 13.80
CA LEU A 126 23.34 20.18 13.85
C LEU A 126 22.61 20.49 12.52
N GLY A 127 23.21 20.13 11.38
CA GLY A 127 22.58 20.27 10.07
C GLY A 127 21.65 19.11 9.69
N LYS A 128 21.43 18.15 10.60
CA LYS A 128 20.68 16.89 10.40
C LYS A 128 19.43 16.82 11.24
N ASP A 129 18.86 17.99 11.50
CA ASP A 129 17.60 18.17 12.20
C ASP A 129 16.42 17.81 11.29
N LEU A 130 15.62 16.84 11.74
CA LEU A 130 14.43 16.41 11.04
C LEU A 130 13.18 17.18 11.48
N GLY A 131 13.31 18.11 12.44
CA GLY A 131 12.26 18.99 12.91
C GLY A 131 11.50 18.44 14.12
N ALA A 132 10.61 19.27 14.66
CA ALA A 132 9.66 18.88 15.68
C ALA A 132 8.45 18.16 15.09
N VAL A 133 8.56 16.84 14.97
CA VAL A 133 7.63 16.00 14.19
C VAL A 133 6.45 15.45 15.00
N LYS A 134 5.39 15.09 14.28
CA LYS A 134 4.34 14.18 14.77
C LYS A 134 4.25 12.93 13.90
N GLY A 135 3.91 11.85 14.59
CA GLY A 135 4.37 10.48 14.37
C GLY A 135 3.34 9.31 14.43
N THR A 136 3.28 8.38 13.47
CA THR A 136 2.51 7.15 13.59
C THR A 136 3.54 6.05 13.67
N ASP A 137 3.44 5.25 14.72
CA ASP A 137 4.39 4.19 14.97
C ASP A 137 4.32 3.15 13.84
N VAL A 138 5.48 2.77 13.29
CA VAL A 138 5.61 1.68 12.31
C VAL A 138 5.03 0.39 12.88
N LYS A 139 5.16 0.16 14.19
CA LYS A 139 4.56 -0.98 14.88
C LYS A 139 3.04 -0.99 14.71
N ASP A 140 2.38 0.13 14.97
CA ASP A 140 0.92 0.25 14.87
C ASP A 140 0.46 0.12 13.42
N LEU A 141 1.25 0.59 12.45
CA LEU A 141 1.00 0.36 11.03
C LEU A 141 1.13 -1.11 10.64
N CYS A 142 2.13 -1.82 11.18
CA CYS A 142 2.26 -3.26 10.95
C CYS A 142 1.07 -4.03 11.55
N ASP A 143 0.58 -3.62 12.72
CA ASP A 143 -0.54 -4.27 13.42
C ASP A 143 -1.85 -4.21 12.60
N LEU A 144 -2.02 -3.25 11.69
CA LEU A 144 -3.18 -3.16 10.78
C LEU A 144 -3.35 -4.40 9.88
N VAL A 145 -2.25 -5.08 9.54
CA VAL A 145 -2.23 -6.26 8.66
C VAL A 145 -1.82 -7.53 9.39
N GLY A 146 -2.10 -7.59 10.70
CA GLY A 146 -1.81 -8.75 11.54
C GLY A 146 -0.38 -8.77 12.12
N GLY A 147 0.32 -7.64 12.09
CA GLY A 147 1.58 -7.42 12.79
C GLY A 147 2.76 -8.24 12.26
N MET A 148 3.89 -8.10 12.95
CA MET A 148 5.09 -8.91 12.70
C MET A 148 5.26 -9.99 13.78
N SER A 149 5.95 -11.08 13.44
CA SER A 149 6.42 -12.11 14.38
C SER A 149 7.95 -12.16 14.46
N GLY A 150 8.49 -12.82 15.48
CA GLY A 150 9.94 -13.00 15.61
C GLY A 150 10.54 -13.71 14.38
N GLY A 151 11.53 -13.09 13.75
CA GLY A 151 12.14 -13.56 12.50
C GLY A 151 11.62 -12.82 11.26
N ASP A 152 10.48 -12.15 11.35
CA ASP A 152 9.96 -11.30 10.27
C ASP A 152 10.83 -10.05 10.10
N THR A 153 10.80 -9.49 8.89
CA THR A 153 11.43 -8.20 8.57
C THR A 153 10.42 -7.26 7.94
N VAL A 154 10.65 -5.95 8.04
CA VAL A 154 9.82 -4.94 7.40
C VAL A 154 10.68 -4.02 6.52
N GLU A 155 10.22 -3.75 5.31
CA GLU A 155 10.75 -2.70 4.44
C GLU A 155 9.90 -1.44 4.55
N ILE A 156 10.53 -0.33 4.92
CA ILE A 156 9.96 1.01 4.79
C ILE A 156 10.42 1.57 3.46
N LYS A 157 9.47 1.77 2.54
CA LYS A 157 9.76 1.98 1.13
C LYS A 157 9.15 3.28 0.62
N ALA A 158 9.99 4.02 -0.10
CA ALA A 158 9.65 5.26 -0.76
C ALA A 158 9.08 5.02 -2.16
N SER A 159 8.34 6.02 -2.65
CA SER A 159 7.75 6.01 -3.99
C SER A 159 8.79 6.05 -5.11
N ASP A 160 10.01 6.55 -4.84
CA ASP A 160 11.16 6.50 -5.76
C ASP A 160 11.88 5.14 -5.77
N GLY A 161 11.44 4.20 -4.93
CA GLY A 161 12.00 2.86 -4.80
C GLY A 161 13.12 2.74 -3.77
N PHE A 162 13.58 3.83 -3.15
CA PHE A 162 14.49 3.75 -2.01
C PHE A 162 13.80 3.04 -0.83
N TYR A 163 14.53 2.20 -0.10
CA TYR A 163 13.97 1.51 1.06
C TYR A 163 15.03 1.22 2.11
N LYS A 164 14.54 0.97 3.32
CA LYS A 164 15.32 0.37 4.40
C LYS A 164 14.56 -0.81 4.99
N ARG A 165 15.28 -1.91 5.20
CA ARG A 165 14.77 -3.11 5.84
C ARG A 165 15.16 -3.09 7.32
N PHE A 166 14.27 -3.53 8.19
CA PHE A 166 14.48 -3.61 9.64
C PHE A 166 13.97 -4.96 10.16
N PRO A 167 14.63 -5.55 11.17
CA PRO A 167 14.15 -6.77 11.80
C PRO A 167 13.02 -6.45 12.81
N TYR A 168 12.25 -7.49 13.16
CA TYR A 168 11.22 -7.44 14.20
C TYR A 168 11.61 -6.63 15.46
N SER A 169 12.80 -6.87 16.00
CA SER A 169 13.26 -6.25 17.24
C SER A 169 13.32 -4.73 17.19
N ASN A 170 13.70 -4.14 16.05
CA ASN A 170 13.78 -2.68 15.94
C ASN A 170 12.40 -2.00 15.87
N VAL A 171 11.34 -2.77 15.58
CA VAL A 171 9.96 -2.28 15.47
C VAL A 171 9.18 -2.56 16.76
N TYR A 172 9.21 -3.79 17.25
CA TYR A 172 8.38 -4.23 18.40
C TYR A 172 9.12 -4.17 19.74
N GLU A 173 10.45 -4.13 19.73
CA GLU A 173 11.30 -4.10 20.93
C GLU A 173 12.42 -3.05 20.81
N PRO A 174 12.10 -1.80 20.40
CA PRO A 174 13.13 -0.81 20.11
C PRO A 174 13.99 -0.54 21.34
N ASP A 175 15.32 -0.52 21.16
CA ASP A 175 16.23 -0.05 22.21
C ASP A 175 15.87 1.39 22.58
N PRO A 176 15.84 1.78 23.86
CA PRO A 176 15.52 3.15 24.27
C PRO A 176 16.35 4.24 23.59
N ARG A 177 17.60 3.95 23.18
CA ARG A 177 18.45 4.87 22.40
C ARG A 177 17.87 5.17 21.01
N GLN A 178 17.24 4.17 20.40
CA GLN A 178 16.54 4.32 19.12
C GLN A 178 15.17 5.00 19.34
N GLY A 179 14.42 4.51 20.32
CA GLY A 179 13.02 4.84 20.47
C GLY A 179 12.15 4.26 19.34
N PRO A 180 10.86 4.62 19.30
CA PRO A 180 9.94 4.11 18.29
C PRO A 180 10.35 4.58 16.90
N MET A 181 10.09 3.71 15.92
CA MET A 181 10.23 4.02 14.50
C MET A 181 8.94 4.63 14.00
N VAL A 182 9.00 5.82 13.42
CA VAL A 182 7.80 6.63 13.24
C VAL A 182 7.72 7.16 11.81
N VAL A 183 6.62 6.85 11.12
CA VAL A 183 6.26 7.50 9.86
C VAL A 183 5.64 8.84 10.20
N THR A 184 6.32 9.93 9.86
CA THR A 184 5.94 11.32 10.19
C THR A 184 5.28 12.00 8.99
N TRP A 185 4.20 12.74 9.25
CA TRP A 185 3.36 13.43 8.25
C TRP A 185 3.10 14.89 8.64
N TYR A 186 3.68 15.32 9.77
CA TYR A 186 3.63 16.70 10.27
C TYR A 186 4.97 17.09 10.89
N THR A 187 5.33 18.38 10.77
CA THR A 187 6.34 19.01 11.63
C THR A 187 5.92 20.44 11.96
N GLU A 188 6.38 20.98 13.09
CA GLU A 188 6.31 22.42 13.35
C GLU A 188 7.43 23.19 12.63
N ASP A 189 8.64 22.61 12.53
CA ASP A 189 9.82 23.31 12.00
C ASP A 189 10.95 22.36 11.52
N ALA A 190 10.78 21.72 10.35
CA ALA A 190 11.91 21.03 9.71
C ALA A 190 13.02 22.03 9.37
N THR A 191 14.30 21.68 9.58
CA THR A 191 15.39 22.63 9.28
C THR A 191 16.47 22.14 8.31
N GLU A 192 16.56 20.84 7.96
CA GLU A 192 17.63 20.33 7.06
C GLU A 192 17.62 20.95 5.63
N SER A 193 16.55 21.62 5.21
CA SER A 193 16.47 22.27 3.88
C SER A 193 15.79 23.65 3.87
N GLY A 194 15.68 24.30 5.04
CA GLY A 194 14.92 25.53 5.27
C GLY A 194 13.66 25.28 6.10
N GLU A 195 13.10 26.35 6.68
CA GLU A 195 11.88 26.30 7.52
C GLU A 195 10.70 25.78 6.70
N ILE A 196 10.28 24.54 6.96
CA ILE A 196 9.11 23.92 6.35
C ILE A 196 8.29 23.32 7.50
N SER A 197 7.06 23.79 7.63
CA SER A 197 6.16 23.53 8.75
C SER A 197 4.80 23.14 8.22
N GLY A 198 4.14 22.19 8.86
CA GLY A 198 2.77 21.81 8.55
C GLY A 198 2.63 20.34 8.19
N TYR A 199 1.56 20.03 7.47
CA TYR A 199 1.15 18.67 7.12
C TYR A 199 1.56 18.35 5.68
N VAL A 200 1.93 17.10 5.41
CA VAL A 200 2.00 16.59 4.03
C VAL A 200 0.60 16.65 3.38
N PRO A 201 0.48 16.83 2.05
CA PRO A 201 1.55 16.96 1.08
C PRO A 201 2.11 18.37 0.94
N ASP A 202 1.38 19.44 1.27
CA ASP A 202 1.80 20.77 0.84
C ASP A 202 2.77 21.49 1.80
N ASP A 203 3.08 20.94 2.99
CA ASP A 203 4.35 21.21 3.69
C ASP A 203 4.71 20.25 4.86
N TYR A 204 5.44 19.18 4.55
CA TYR A 204 6.65 18.74 5.28
C TYR A 204 7.48 18.00 4.24
N SER A 205 8.31 18.75 3.51
CA SER A 205 8.10 19.01 2.06
C SER A 205 7.86 17.82 1.15
N ASN A 206 6.58 17.46 1.10
CA ASN A 206 5.88 16.67 0.09
C ASN A 206 6.03 15.16 0.22
N GLY A 207 6.25 14.66 1.43
CA GLY A 207 6.00 13.24 1.68
C GLY A 207 6.28 12.83 3.10
N MET A 208 5.75 11.69 3.50
CA MET A 208 5.98 11.16 4.82
C MET A 208 7.43 10.71 4.96
N ARG A 209 7.98 10.79 6.17
CA ARG A 209 9.38 10.49 6.46
C ARG A 209 9.50 9.53 7.64
N LEU A 210 10.43 8.59 7.58
CA LEU A 210 10.81 7.78 8.73
C LEU A 210 11.73 8.59 9.65
N VAL A 211 11.34 8.68 10.92
CA VAL A 211 12.12 9.32 12.00
C VAL A 211 12.15 8.37 13.19
N PHE A 212 13.29 8.29 13.88
CA PHE A 212 13.40 7.56 15.15
C PHE A 212 13.29 8.56 16.29
N LEU A 213 12.31 8.37 17.19
CA LEU A 213 12.10 9.30 18.30
C LEU A 213 13.02 8.92 19.48
N ALA A 214 14.31 9.24 19.34
CA ALA A 214 15.37 8.96 20.30
C ALA A 214 15.27 9.83 21.59
N ASP A 215 14.20 9.64 22.35
CA ASP A 215 13.85 10.48 23.51
C ASP A 215 14.64 10.17 24.78
N ALA A 216 15.23 8.97 24.88
CA ALA A 216 15.81 8.51 26.13
C ALA A 216 17.02 9.32 26.59
N PHE A 217 17.77 9.89 25.65
CA PHE A 217 19.02 10.59 25.91
C PHE A 217 19.16 11.84 25.03
N THR A 218 20.02 12.75 25.48
CA THR A 218 20.44 13.89 24.68
C THR A 218 21.96 13.97 24.62
N ASN A 219 22.48 14.46 23.50
CA ASN A 219 23.90 14.69 23.32
C ASN A 219 24.39 15.91 24.18
N PRO A 220 25.69 16.26 24.17
CA PRO A 220 26.22 17.39 24.95
C PRO A 220 25.59 18.75 24.65
N TRP A 221 24.89 18.91 23.53
CA TRP A 221 24.16 20.13 23.17
C TRP A 221 22.67 20.10 23.56
N GLY A 222 22.23 19.04 24.25
CA GLY A 222 20.84 18.84 24.64
C GLY A 222 19.93 18.47 23.47
N LYS A 223 20.47 17.87 22.40
CA LYS A 223 19.70 17.42 21.23
C LYS A 223 19.36 15.93 21.34
N HIS A 224 18.17 15.56 20.90
CA HIS A 224 17.75 14.16 20.77
C HIS A 224 18.29 13.61 19.45
N VAL A 225 19.38 12.83 19.52
CA VAL A 225 20.11 12.36 18.35
C VAL A 225 20.01 10.84 18.31
N PHE A 226 19.68 10.28 17.14
CA PHE A 226 20.02 8.90 16.83
C PHE A 226 21.31 8.90 16.01
N GLY A 227 22.45 8.82 16.68
CA GLY A 227 23.77 8.96 16.05
C GLY A 227 24.34 7.66 15.50
N ILE A 228 25.58 7.73 15.02
CA ILE A 228 26.31 6.58 14.49
C ILE A 228 26.58 5.55 15.58
N SER A 229 26.90 6.00 16.80
CA SER A 229 27.11 5.13 17.95
C SER A 229 25.82 4.41 18.36
N ASP A 230 24.69 5.11 18.39
CA ASP A 230 23.39 4.49 18.69
C ASP A 230 22.97 3.50 17.61
N MET A 231 23.15 3.82 16.32
CA MET A 231 22.98 2.85 15.23
C MET A 231 23.75 1.54 15.51
N ARG A 232 25.02 1.65 15.92
CA ARG A 232 25.88 0.49 16.21
C ARG A 232 25.37 -0.34 17.39
N ALA A 233 24.76 0.32 18.38
CA ALA A 233 24.25 -0.33 19.58
C ALA A 233 22.87 -0.97 19.35
N CYS A 234 22.02 -0.35 18.53
CA CYS A 234 20.61 -0.72 18.38
C CYS A 234 20.33 -1.66 17.20
N LEU A 235 21.19 -1.67 16.17
CA LEU A 235 20.98 -2.45 14.95
C LEU A 235 22.03 -3.56 14.82
N PRO A 236 21.67 -4.76 14.32
CA PRO A 236 22.65 -5.75 13.93
C PRO A 236 23.58 -5.22 12.83
N GLU A 237 24.82 -5.71 12.76
CA GLU A 237 25.86 -5.17 11.87
C GLU A 237 25.45 -5.16 10.39
N ASP A 238 24.75 -6.19 9.92
CA ASP A 238 24.24 -6.26 8.53
C ASP A 238 23.22 -5.17 8.18
N TYR A 239 22.65 -4.50 9.19
CA TYR A 239 21.69 -3.41 9.03
C TYR A 239 22.34 -2.03 9.13
N TRP A 240 23.63 -1.94 9.48
CA TRP A 240 24.33 -0.66 9.56
C TRP A 240 24.39 0.04 8.20
N HIS A 241 24.22 1.36 8.22
CA HIS A 241 24.30 2.17 7.02
C HIS A 241 25.65 2.88 6.92
N TYR A 242 26.21 2.82 5.72
CA TYR A 242 27.41 3.54 5.32
C TYR A 242 27.06 4.48 4.17
N TYR A 243 27.42 5.76 4.33
CA TYR A 243 27.46 6.72 3.23
C TYR A 243 28.46 6.26 2.16
N GLN A 244 29.62 5.79 2.62
CA GLN A 244 30.61 5.13 1.79
C GLN A 244 31.21 3.96 2.56
N TYR A 245 30.90 2.75 2.11
CA TYR A 245 31.35 1.52 2.75
C TYR A 245 32.86 1.29 2.54
N PRO A 246 33.60 0.83 3.57
CA PRO A 246 33.21 0.61 4.97
C PRO A 246 33.57 1.80 5.91
N ASP A 247 34.09 2.88 5.36
CA ASP A 247 34.83 3.88 6.14
C ASP A 247 33.94 4.94 6.78
N TYR A 248 32.78 5.23 6.16
CA TYR A 248 31.93 6.35 6.54
C TYR A 248 30.52 5.88 6.93
N PRO A 249 30.33 5.36 8.16
CA PRO A 249 29.00 5.09 8.70
C PRO A 249 28.21 6.39 8.82
N ALA A 250 26.88 6.31 8.68
CA ALA A 250 25.99 7.46 8.85
C ALA A 250 24.59 6.98 9.25
N SER A 251 24.00 7.55 10.29
CA SER A 251 22.62 7.20 10.63
C SER A 251 21.60 7.89 9.71
N THR A 252 21.96 9.01 9.06
CA THR A 252 21.07 9.74 8.14
C THR A 252 20.52 8.90 6.99
N GLY A 253 21.09 7.73 6.67
CA GLY A 253 20.54 6.85 5.65
C GLY A 253 19.22 6.17 6.03
N TYR A 254 18.79 6.21 7.29
CA TYR A 254 17.49 5.65 7.71
C TYR A 254 16.32 6.61 7.49
N THR A 255 16.56 7.87 7.13
CA THR A 255 15.52 8.88 6.97
C THR A 255 14.79 8.75 5.62
N VAL A 256 14.14 7.60 5.40
CA VAL A 256 13.37 7.32 4.18
C VAL A 256 12.30 8.40 4.01
N LYS A 257 12.33 9.14 2.90
CA LYS A 257 11.35 10.19 2.56
C LYS A 257 10.45 9.71 1.43
N TYR A 258 9.24 10.26 1.32
CA TYR A 258 8.22 9.86 0.35
C TYR A 258 7.75 8.42 0.55
N ILE A 259 7.57 8.03 1.80
CA ILE A 259 7.09 6.69 2.16
C ILE A 259 5.68 6.51 1.62
N ASP A 260 5.52 5.52 0.74
CA ASP A 260 4.22 5.10 0.21
C ASP A 260 3.90 3.65 0.56
N ARG A 261 4.88 2.87 1.05
CA ARG A 261 4.73 1.45 1.32
C ARG A 261 5.46 1.00 2.57
N ILE A 262 4.82 0.09 3.29
CA ILE A 262 5.40 -0.70 4.38
C ILE A 262 5.18 -2.17 4.01
N LEU A 263 6.26 -2.92 3.80
CA LEU A 263 6.20 -4.30 3.33
C LEU A 263 6.76 -5.22 4.40
N ILE A 264 5.91 -6.03 5.02
CA ILE A 264 6.30 -7.04 5.99
C ILE A 264 6.58 -8.34 5.25
N TYR A 265 7.77 -8.89 5.44
CA TYR A 265 8.17 -10.21 4.95
C TYR A 265 8.12 -11.18 6.11
N SER A 266 7.06 -11.99 6.14
CA SER A 266 6.81 -12.92 7.22
C SER A 266 7.49 -14.26 6.97
N THR A 267 7.77 -14.98 8.06
CA THR A 267 8.25 -16.37 8.05
C THR A 267 7.13 -17.40 7.89
N VAL A 268 5.87 -16.96 7.85
CA VAL A 268 4.69 -17.82 7.67
C VAL A 268 4.61 -18.34 6.24
N GLU A 269 4.46 -19.65 6.05
CA GLU A 269 4.29 -20.28 4.74
C GLU A 269 2.99 -19.81 4.04
N PRO A 270 2.97 -19.72 2.70
CA PRO A 270 1.76 -19.34 1.98
C PRO A 270 0.63 -20.37 2.25
N PRO A 271 -0.62 -19.93 2.45
CA PRO A 271 -1.73 -20.85 2.64
C PRO A 271 -1.95 -21.67 1.37
N GLU A 272 -2.08 -22.99 1.53
CA GLU A 272 -2.37 -23.92 0.45
C GLU A 272 -3.85 -24.33 0.49
N LEU A 273 -4.46 -24.45 -0.70
CA LEU A 273 -5.83 -24.92 -0.84
C LEU A 273 -5.96 -26.35 -0.34
N SER A 274 -6.87 -26.56 0.63
CA SER A 274 -7.08 -27.85 1.28
C SER A 274 -8.45 -28.45 0.95
N SER A 275 -9.51 -27.64 0.96
CA SER A 275 -10.87 -28.11 0.68
C SER A 275 -11.70 -27.09 -0.09
N ILE A 276 -12.71 -27.60 -0.79
CA ILE A 276 -13.71 -26.81 -1.50
C ILE A 276 -15.09 -27.29 -1.04
N GLU A 277 -15.95 -26.37 -0.62
CA GLU A 277 -17.34 -26.66 -0.29
C GLU A 277 -18.26 -26.12 -1.38
N VAL A 278 -19.13 -26.98 -1.92
CA VAL A 278 -20.14 -26.60 -2.91
C VAL A 278 -21.50 -26.42 -2.23
N SER A 279 -22.16 -25.31 -2.52
CA SER A 279 -23.47 -24.95 -1.97
C SER A 279 -24.43 -24.51 -3.08
N PRO A 280 -25.69 -24.99 -3.07
CA PRO A 280 -26.25 -26.02 -2.17
C PRO A 280 -25.59 -27.39 -2.37
N THR A 281 -25.60 -28.25 -1.34
CA THR A 281 -24.96 -29.58 -1.40
C THR A 281 -25.84 -30.63 -2.09
N GLU A 282 -27.16 -30.48 -2.01
CA GLU A 282 -28.13 -31.35 -2.68
C GLU A 282 -29.31 -30.52 -3.19
N VAL A 283 -29.79 -30.81 -4.41
CA VAL A 283 -30.92 -30.12 -5.03
C VAL A 283 -31.79 -31.12 -5.80
N THR A 284 -33.11 -30.96 -5.71
CA THR A 284 -34.07 -31.63 -6.58
C THR A 284 -34.69 -30.60 -7.51
N LEU A 285 -34.71 -30.89 -8.81
CA LEU A 285 -35.19 -30.02 -9.89
C LEU A 285 -36.17 -30.76 -10.77
N ASP A 286 -37.06 -30.04 -11.43
CA ASP A 286 -37.79 -30.54 -12.59
C ASP A 286 -37.02 -30.24 -13.89
N VAL A 287 -37.33 -30.95 -14.97
CA VAL A 287 -36.74 -30.69 -16.30
C VAL A 287 -36.94 -29.22 -16.71
N ASP A 288 -35.95 -28.62 -17.37
CA ASP A 288 -35.86 -27.20 -17.76
C ASP A 288 -35.68 -26.20 -16.60
N GLU A 289 -35.68 -26.65 -15.33
CA GLU A 289 -35.29 -25.79 -14.22
C GLU A 289 -33.79 -25.51 -14.19
N THR A 290 -33.43 -24.43 -13.49
CA THR A 290 -32.03 -24.01 -13.33
C THR A 290 -31.68 -23.80 -11.87
N GLN A 291 -30.42 -24.04 -11.53
CA GLN A 291 -29.90 -23.89 -10.18
C GLN A 291 -28.49 -23.30 -10.20
N GLN A 292 -28.27 -22.24 -9.43
CA GLN A 292 -26.94 -21.66 -9.23
C GLN A 292 -26.21 -22.39 -8.10
N PHE A 293 -25.04 -22.95 -8.40
CA PHE A 293 -24.09 -23.48 -7.41
C PHE A 293 -22.98 -22.48 -7.15
N ASN A 294 -22.42 -22.53 -5.94
CA ASN A 294 -21.27 -21.75 -5.52
C ASN A 294 -20.24 -22.67 -4.88
N ALA A 295 -18.98 -22.28 -4.94
CA ALA A 295 -17.89 -22.98 -4.31
C ALA A 295 -17.11 -22.01 -3.42
N THR A 296 -16.83 -22.42 -2.19
CA THR A 296 -15.95 -21.70 -1.26
C THR A 296 -14.71 -22.54 -1.00
N ALA A 297 -13.54 -21.93 -1.16
CA ALA A 297 -12.25 -22.57 -0.94
C ALA A 297 -11.74 -22.30 0.48
N TYR A 298 -11.10 -23.31 1.08
CA TYR A 298 -10.53 -23.21 2.43
C TYR A 298 -9.09 -23.74 2.46
N ASP A 299 -8.26 -23.13 3.29
CA ASP A 299 -6.92 -23.61 3.62
C ASP A 299 -6.96 -24.78 4.64
N ALA A 300 -5.80 -25.30 5.02
CA ALA A 300 -5.68 -26.41 5.97
C ALA A 300 -6.14 -26.06 7.40
N ASP A 301 -6.16 -24.78 7.75
CA ASP A 301 -6.60 -24.27 9.05
C ASP A 301 -8.12 -23.93 9.06
N GLY A 302 -8.80 -24.08 7.91
CA GLY A 302 -10.21 -23.81 7.74
C GLY A 302 -10.54 -22.34 7.48
N ASN A 303 -9.55 -21.51 7.14
CA ASN A 303 -9.79 -20.14 6.72
C ASN A 303 -10.21 -20.10 5.25
N GLU A 304 -11.14 -19.21 4.91
CA GLU A 304 -11.56 -19.00 3.53
C GLU A 304 -10.41 -18.42 2.69
N MET A 305 -10.20 -19.00 1.51
CA MET A 305 -9.25 -18.50 0.51
C MET A 305 -10.04 -17.76 -0.58
N PRO A 306 -10.09 -16.42 -0.56
CA PRO A 306 -10.82 -15.66 -1.56
C PRO A 306 -10.13 -15.73 -2.94
N ASN A 307 -10.88 -15.38 -3.98
CA ASN A 307 -10.39 -15.26 -5.36
C ASN A 307 -9.87 -16.56 -6.01
N ILE A 308 -10.16 -17.72 -5.43
CA ILE A 308 -9.93 -19.02 -6.08
C ILE A 308 -10.94 -19.19 -7.23
N ARG A 309 -10.42 -19.55 -8.41
CA ARG A 309 -11.24 -19.87 -9.59
C ARG A 309 -11.50 -21.36 -9.65
N PHE A 310 -12.73 -21.75 -9.91
CA PHE A 310 -13.14 -23.15 -9.97
C PHE A 310 -13.42 -23.57 -11.42
N SER A 311 -13.10 -24.82 -11.74
CA SER A 311 -13.58 -25.52 -12.92
C SER A 311 -14.82 -26.30 -12.52
N TRP A 312 -15.94 -26.06 -13.20
CA TRP A 312 -17.21 -26.75 -12.95
C TRP A 312 -17.43 -27.90 -13.93
N THR A 313 -17.98 -29.01 -13.45
CA THR A 313 -18.35 -30.16 -14.29
C THR A 313 -19.61 -30.86 -13.76
N SER A 314 -20.35 -31.52 -14.66
CA SER A 314 -21.44 -32.44 -14.36
C SER A 314 -21.00 -33.86 -14.69
N SER A 315 -21.24 -34.83 -13.80
CA SER A 315 -20.85 -36.23 -14.04
C SER A 315 -21.69 -36.90 -15.14
N ASP A 316 -22.91 -36.43 -15.35
CA ASP A 316 -23.79 -36.81 -16.45
C ASP A 316 -24.42 -35.57 -17.12
N GLU A 317 -23.82 -35.13 -18.23
CA GLU A 317 -24.33 -34.01 -19.03
C GLU A 317 -25.65 -34.31 -19.75
N THR A 318 -26.13 -35.57 -19.74
CA THR A 318 -27.45 -35.91 -20.28
C THR A 318 -28.58 -35.63 -19.29
N VAL A 319 -28.29 -35.70 -17.98
CA VAL A 319 -29.20 -35.29 -16.89
C VAL A 319 -29.21 -33.77 -16.74
N GLY A 320 -28.05 -33.12 -16.85
CA GLY A 320 -27.98 -31.67 -16.94
C GLY A 320 -26.56 -31.12 -17.07
N THR A 321 -26.47 -29.86 -17.47
CA THR A 321 -25.19 -29.17 -17.77
C THR A 321 -24.94 -28.04 -16.80
N ILE A 322 -23.67 -27.74 -16.51
CA ILE A 322 -23.26 -26.60 -15.67
C ILE A 322 -22.28 -25.72 -16.43
N ASP A 323 -22.43 -24.40 -16.30
CA ASP A 323 -21.51 -23.43 -16.93
C ASP A 323 -20.30 -23.08 -16.04
N ASP A 324 -19.36 -22.30 -16.60
CA ASP A 324 -18.14 -21.85 -15.92
C ASP A 324 -18.40 -20.96 -14.69
N TYR A 325 -19.64 -20.46 -14.54
CA TYR A 325 -20.07 -19.63 -13.40
C TYR A 325 -20.86 -20.43 -12.36
N GLY A 326 -21.02 -21.75 -12.55
CA GLY A 326 -21.75 -22.62 -11.63
C GLY A 326 -23.26 -22.66 -11.84
N LEU A 327 -23.79 -22.14 -12.97
CA LEU A 327 -25.22 -22.23 -13.27
C LEU A 327 -25.54 -23.56 -13.94
N PHE A 328 -26.32 -24.39 -13.25
CA PHE A 328 -26.81 -25.68 -13.73
C PHE A 328 -28.16 -25.55 -14.43
N ILE A 329 -28.35 -26.31 -15.51
CA ILE A 329 -29.60 -26.45 -16.28
C ILE A 329 -29.97 -27.94 -16.34
N ALA A 330 -31.15 -28.27 -15.82
CA ALA A 330 -31.72 -29.62 -15.85
C ALA A 330 -32.23 -29.98 -17.26
N LEU A 331 -31.90 -31.19 -17.74
CA LEU A 331 -32.20 -31.63 -19.11
C LEU A 331 -33.07 -32.90 -19.17
N ALA A 332 -32.89 -33.85 -18.25
CA ALA A 332 -33.64 -35.11 -18.24
C ALA A 332 -33.69 -35.72 -16.83
N ASP A 333 -34.70 -36.56 -16.57
CA ASP A 333 -34.80 -37.32 -15.31
C ASP A 333 -33.54 -38.15 -15.05
N GLY A 334 -33.06 -38.08 -13.81
CA GLY A 334 -31.86 -38.79 -13.38
C GLY A 334 -31.14 -38.08 -12.24
N GLU A 335 -29.98 -38.62 -11.88
CA GLU A 335 -29.11 -38.07 -10.85
C GLU A 335 -27.74 -37.75 -11.45
N THR A 336 -27.24 -36.55 -11.22
CA THR A 336 -25.88 -36.13 -11.62
C THR A 336 -25.16 -35.48 -10.44
N THR A 337 -23.84 -35.54 -10.47
CA THR A 337 -22.97 -34.90 -9.47
C THR A 337 -22.29 -33.69 -10.11
N ILE A 338 -22.46 -32.55 -9.47
CA ILE A 338 -21.76 -31.31 -9.81
C ILE A 338 -20.45 -31.27 -9.04
N THR A 339 -19.36 -30.97 -9.73
CA THR A 339 -18.02 -30.85 -9.14
C THR A 339 -17.43 -29.49 -9.42
N ALA A 340 -17.00 -28.78 -8.38
CA ALA A 340 -16.14 -27.61 -8.45
C ALA A 340 -14.71 -28.02 -8.09
N ALA A 341 -13.76 -27.77 -8.99
CA ALA A 341 -12.37 -28.18 -8.83
C ALA A 341 -11.38 -27.02 -8.96
N ASN A 342 -10.30 -27.04 -8.19
CA ASN A 342 -9.11 -26.25 -8.44
C ASN A 342 -7.87 -27.16 -8.29
N GLY A 343 -7.20 -27.45 -9.40
CA GLY A 343 -6.12 -28.43 -9.43
C GLY A 343 -6.63 -29.82 -9.09
N THR A 344 -6.17 -30.38 -7.96
CA THR A 344 -6.56 -31.71 -7.47
C THR A 344 -7.56 -31.67 -6.31
N VAL A 345 -7.92 -30.47 -5.84
CA VAL A 345 -8.89 -30.30 -4.75
C VAL A 345 -10.26 -30.11 -5.39
N GLU A 346 -11.26 -30.83 -4.87
CA GLU A 346 -12.61 -30.88 -5.41
C GLU A 346 -13.64 -30.74 -4.29
N GLY A 347 -14.76 -30.10 -4.60
CA GLY A 347 -15.98 -30.11 -3.82
C GLY A 347 -17.15 -30.54 -4.70
N THR A 348 -18.15 -31.23 -4.13
CA THR A 348 -19.24 -31.83 -4.90
C THR A 348 -20.61 -31.48 -4.35
N ALA A 349 -21.61 -31.45 -5.23
CA ALA A 349 -23.03 -31.41 -4.90
C ALA A 349 -23.82 -32.41 -5.75
N THR A 350 -24.91 -32.94 -5.21
CA THR A 350 -25.79 -33.88 -5.91
C THR A 350 -27.01 -33.15 -6.46
N VAL A 351 -27.38 -33.46 -7.71
CA VAL A 351 -28.61 -32.98 -8.33
C VAL A 351 -29.46 -34.15 -8.78
N THR A 352 -30.70 -34.17 -8.31
CA THR A 352 -31.74 -35.09 -8.80
C THR A 352 -32.70 -34.30 -9.68
N VAL A 353 -32.92 -34.76 -10.89
CA VAL A 353 -33.88 -34.19 -11.84
C VAL A 353 -35.05 -35.14 -12.00
N HIS A 354 -36.27 -34.61 -11.97
CA HIS A 354 -37.50 -35.35 -12.26
C HIS A 354 -38.14 -34.85 -13.55
N GLU A 355 -38.75 -35.77 -14.32
CA GLU A 355 -39.67 -35.37 -15.39
C GLU A 355 -40.86 -34.65 -14.76
N GLU A 356 -41.28 -33.51 -15.34
CA GLU A 356 -42.54 -32.89 -14.93
C GLU A 356 -43.67 -33.90 -15.11
N ASP A 357 -44.31 -34.29 -14.01
CA ASP A 357 -45.59 -34.98 -14.05
C ASP A 357 -46.60 -34.02 -14.68
N SER A 358 -46.83 -34.14 -15.99
CA SER A 358 -47.93 -33.48 -16.68
C SER A 358 -49.26 -34.13 -16.25
N ASP A 359 -49.62 -33.99 -14.97
CA ASP A 359 -50.86 -34.48 -14.39
C ASP A 359 -51.90 -33.33 -14.36
N ASP A 360 -52.15 -32.74 -15.52
CA ASP A 360 -53.32 -31.92 -15.81
C ASP A 360 -54.05 -32.47 -17.04
N ASN A 361 -54.42 -33.74 -16.95
CA ASN A 361 -55.59 -34.26 -17.67
C ASN A 361 -56.57 -34.92 -16.70
N GLU A 362 -56.99 -34.18 -15.67
CA GLU A 362 -58.21 -34.55 -14.95
C GLU A 362 -59.43 -34.23 -15.81
N ASP A 363 -59.83 -35.24 -16.58
CA ASP A 363 -61.17 -35.37 -17.16
C ASP A 363 -62.18 -35.54 -16.00
N TRP A 364 -62.66 -34.43 -15.42
CA TRP A 364 -63.74 -34.47 -14.42
C TRP A 364 -65.10 -34.63 -15.11
N GLU A 365 -65.52 -35.88 -15.29
CA GLU A 365 -66.94 -36.19 -15.16
C GLU A 365 -67.36 -36.03 -13.69
N ASP A 366 -68.07 -34.93 -13.45
CA ASP A 366 -69.10 -34.70 -12.42
C ASP A 366 -69.42 -35.92 -11.51
N ASN A 367 -69.13 -35.80 -10.21
CA ASN A 367 -70.07 -36.06 -9.12
C ASN A 367 -69.44 -35.68 -7.76
N GLY A 368 -70.08 -34.76 -7.05
CA GLY A 368 -69.57 -34.21 -5.79
C GLY A 368 -69.63 -35.12 -4.57
N ASP A 369 -68.68 -34.92 -3.65
CA ASP A 369 -68.90 -34.72 -2.21
C ASP A 369 -67.58 -34.26 -1.57
N GLY A 370 -67.65 -33.31 -0.65
CA GLY A 370 -66.53 -32.46 -0.24
C GLY A 370 -65.58 -33.03 0.83
N ASP A 371 -64.32 -32.66 0.70
CA ASP A 371 -63.47 -32.08 1.77
C ASP A 371 -62.39 -31.24 1.09
N GLY A 372 -62.61 -29.93 1.04
CA GLY A 372 -61.79 -28.99 0.28
C GLY A 372 -60.59 -28.51 1.10
N THR A 373 -59.55 -29.33 1.22
CA THR A 373 -58.20 -28.82 1.45
C THR A 373 -57.59 -28.43 0.12
N SER A 374 -57.97 -27.26 -0.40
CA SER A 374 -57.25 -26.64 -1.51
C SER A 374 -55.84 -26.32 -1.04
N GLN A 375 -54.89 -27.20 -1.36
CA GLN A 375 -53.47 -26.90 -1.25
C GLN A 375 -53.20 -25.72 -2.19
N SER A 376 -53.07 -24.52 -1.63
CA SER A 376 -52.75 -23.33 -2.43
C SER A 376 -51.41 -23.56 -3.10
N SER A 377 -51.32 -23.33 -4.41
CA SER A 377 -50.04 -23.35 -5.13
C SER A 377 -48.99 -22.46 -4.42
N PRO A 378 -47.70 -22.82 -4.45
CA PRO A 378 -46.65 -22.04 -3.83
C PRO A 378 -46.57 -20.66 -4.52
N VAL A 379 -46.71 -19.59 -3.73
CA VAL A 379 -46.59 -18.21 -4.18
C VAL A 379 -45.33 -17.63 -3.57
N LEU A 380 -44.42 -17.12 -4.39
CA LEU A 380 -43.21 -16.45 -3.92
C LEU A 380 -43.58 -15.29 -2.97
N THR A 381 -43.10 -15.36 -1.72
CA THR A 381 -43.34 -14.31 -0.71
C THR A 381 -42.06 -13.65 -0.23
N THR A 382 -40.94 -14.37 -0.22
CA THR A 382 -39.66 -13.90 0.34
C THR A 382 -38.52 -14.21 -0.61
N ILE A 383 -37.57 -13.28 -0.75
CA ILE A 383 -36.30 -13.51 -1.44
C ILE A 383 -35.18 -13.19 -0.45
N ASN A 384 -34.29 -14.15 -0.21
CA ASN A 384 -33.08 -13.94 0.59
C ASN A 384 -31.89 -13.78 -0.34
N VAL A 385 -31.09 -12.73 -0.14
CA VAL A 385 -29.83 -12.53 -0.86
C VAL A 385 -28.65 -12.91 0.05
N SER A 386 -27.75 -13.73 -0.45
CA SER A 386 -26.55 -14.21 0.27
C SER A 386 -25.28 -13.92 -0.55
N PRO A 387 -24.18 -13.47 0.08
CA PRO A 387 -24.09 -13.03 1.47
C PRO A 387 -24.97 -11.79 1.74
N PRO A 388 -25.56 -11.63 2.95
CA PRO A 388 -26.44 -10.50 3.26
C PRO A 388 -25.67 -9.18 3.43
N ALA A 389 -24.37 -9.25 3.71
CA ALA A 389 -23.46 -8.11 3.67
C ALA A 389 -22.03 -8.54 3.33
N VAL A 390 -21.29 -7.70 2.61
CA VAL A 390 -19.85 -7.90 2.32
C VAL A 390 -19.07 -6.60 2.40
N THR A 391 -17.78 -6.74 2.64
CA THR A 391 -16.79 -5.66 2.59
C THR A 391 -15.72 -6.02 1.56
N LEU A 392 -15.46 -5.12 0.61
CA LEU A 392 -14.59 -5.36 -0.55
C LEU A 392 -13.67 -4.17 -0.81
N ASN A 393 -12.56 -4.39 -1.52
CA ASN A 393 -11.72 -3.34 -2.08
C ASN A 393 -12.13 -2.99 -3.53
N VAL A 394 -11.71 -1.83 -4.03
CA VAL A 394 -11.91 -1.45 -5.44
C VAL A 394 -11.13 -2.40 -6.36
N ARG A 395 -11.80 -2.88 -7.42
CA ARG A 395 -11.44 -3.96 -8.35
C ARG A 395 -11.72 -5.39 -7.89
N ASP A 396 -12.13 -5.59 -6.63
CA ASP A 396 -12.64 -6.90 -6.20
C ASP A 396 -13.96 -7.26 -6.90
N THR A 397 -14.28 -8.55 -6.84
CA THR A 397 -15.53 -9.09 -7.35
C THR A 397 -16.20 -9.95 -6.29
N GLN A 398 -17.54 -9.93 -6.26
CA GLN A 398 -18.34 -10.76 -5.37
C GLN A 398 -19.54 -11.34 -6.11
N GLN A 399 -19.78 -12.63 -5.98
CA GLN A 399 -21.00 -13.25 -6.45
C GLN A 399 -22.09 -13.17 -5.35
N PHE A 400 -23.26 -12.64 -5.68
CA PHE A 400 -24.45 -12.69 -4.82
C PHE A 400 -25.45 -13.70 -5.36
N ASN A 401 -26.13 -14.41 -4.45
CA ASN A 401 -27.15 -15.39 -4.78
C ASN A 401 -28.48 -15.00 -4.18
N ALA A 402 -29.57 -15.40 -4.81
CA ALA A 402 -30.92 -15.18 -4.34
C ALA A 402 -31.68 -16.50 -4.25
N SER A 403 -32.41 -16.70 -3.15
CA SER A 403 -33.29 -17.86 -2.95
C SER A 403 -34.70 -17.37 -2.65
N GLY A 404 -35.69 -17.88 -3.38
CA GLY A 404 -37.09 -17.53 -3.20
C GLY A 404 -37.80 -18.53 -2.28
N TYR A 405 -38.74 -18.06 -1.46
CA TYR A 405 -39.53 -18.89 -0.54
C TYR A 405 -41.03 -18.59 -0.66
N ASP A 406 -41.85 -19.62 -0.51
CA ASP A 406 -43.30 -19.55 -0.55
C ASP A 406 -43.92 -19.01 0.77
N GLN A 407 -45.24 -18.93 0.83
CA GLN A 407 -46.00 -18.46 2.00
C GLN A 407 -45.84 -19.35 3.25
N THR A 408 -45.34 -20.56 3.08
CA THR A 408 -45.06 -21.54 4.15
C THR A 408 -43.57 -21.66 4.47
N GLN A 409 -42.73 -20.78 3.92
CA GLN A 409 -41.26 -20.78 4.03
C GLN A 409 -40.55 -21.99 3.38
N ASN A 410 -41.21 -22.68 2.46
CA ASN A 410 -40.51 -23.66 1.61
C ASN A 410 -39.82 -22.91 0.47
N GLN A 411 -38.60 -23.33 0.12
CA GLN A 411 -37.89 -22.76 -1.00
C GLN A 411 -38.60 -23.09 -2.32
N ILE A 412 -38.74 -22.09 -3.19
CA ILE A 412 -39.22 -22.25 -4.57
C ILE A 412 -37.98 -22.25 -5.47
N VAL A 413 -37.82 -23.29 -6.26
CA VAL A 413 -36.68 -23.47 -7.17
C VAL A 413 -37.02 -22.94 -8.57
N GLY A 414 -36.05 -22.83 -9.47
CA GLY A 414 -36.27 -22.35 -10.85
C GLY A 414 -36.57 -20.85 -11.01
N ILE A 415 -36.53 -20.06 -9.93
CA ILE A 415 -36.83 -18.62 -10.00
C ILE A 415 -35.66 -17.86 -10.64
N VAL A 416 -35.93 -17.22 -11.78
CA VAL A 416 -35.03 -16.23 -12.37
C VAL A 416 -35.18 -14.89 -11.64
N PHE A 417 -34.08 -14.41 -11.07
CA PHE A 417 -34.04 -13.11 -10.39
C PHE A 417 -33.50 -12.02 -11.31
N ASN A 418 -34.17 -10.87 -11.29
CA ASN A 418 -33.63 -9.65 -11.87
C ASN A 418 -32.74 -8.95 -10.84
N TRP A 419 -31.45 -8.81 -11.17
CA TRP A 419 -30.45 -8.19 -10.32
C TRP A 419 -30.30 -6.71 -10.64
N THR A 420 -30.29 -5.90 -9.58
CA THR A 420 -30.12 -4.45 -9.66
C THR A 420 -29.21 -3.97 -8.55
N ILE A 421 -28.61 -2.81 -8.74
CA ILE A 421 -27.73 -2.16 -7.76
C ILE A 421 -28.32 -0.81 -7.35
N GLY A 422 -28.26 -0.50 -6.06
CA GLY A 422 -28.78 0.76 -5.51
C GLY A 422 -27.93 1.97 -5.90
N ASN A 423 -26.62 1.78 -6.04
CA ASN A 423 -25.66 2.81 -6.45
C ASN A 423 -24.64 2.27 -7.46
N GLU A 424 -24.87 2.57 -8.75
CA GLU A 424 -24.00 2.16 -9.88
C GLU A 424 -22.61 2.83 -9.87
N THR A 425 -22.40 3.89 -9.07
CA THR A 425 -21.05 4.49 -8.97
C THR A 425 -20.08 3.62 -8.16
N VAL A 426 -20.60 2.76 -7.28
CA VAL A 426 -19.81 1.87 -6.41
C VAL A 426 -19.40 0.59 -7.14
N GLY A 427 -20.20 0.12 -8.11
CA GLY A 427 -19.90 -1.07 -8.90
C GLY A 427 -20.99 -1.41 -9.91
N THR A 428 -20.83 -2.53 -10.59
CA THR A 428 -21.85 -3.09 -11.49
C THR A 428 -22.20 -4.52 -11.08
N VAL A 429 -23.46 -4.91 -11.23
CA VAL A 429 -23.93 -6.28 -11.05
C VAL A 429 -24.50 -6.79 -12.38
N ASN A 430 -24.17 -8.02 -12.78
CA ASN A 430 -24.73 -8.64 -13.97
C ASN A 430 -26.04 -9.40 -13.66
N ASN A 431 -26.63 -10.03 -14.68
CA ASN A 431 -27.90 -10.77 -14.54
C ASN A 431 -27.78 -12.08 -13.76
N THR A 432 -26.58 -12.52 -13.40
CA THR A 432 -26.36 -13.71 -12.56
C THR A 432 -26.07 -13.34 -11.11
N GLY A 433 -26.05 -12.05 -10.75
CA GLY A 433 -25.69 -11.59 -9.40
C GLY A 433 -24.19 -11.38 -9.18
N PHE A 434 -23.38 -11.46 -10.24
CA PHE A 434 -21.94 -11.20 -10.18
C PHE A 434 -21.68 -9.69 -10.11
N PHE A 435 -21.17 -9.25 -8.97
CA PHE A 435 -20.85 -7.86 -8.66
C PHE A 435 -19.36 -7.58 -8.84
N THR A 436 -19.04 -6.45 -9.47
CA THR A 436 -17.67 -5.94 -9.67
C THR A 436 -17.58 -4.53 -9.12
N THR A 437 -16.60 -4.27 -8.26
CA THR A 437 -16.42 -2.96 -7.64
C THR A 437 -15.77 -1.96 -8.61
N ILE A 438 -16.22 -0.70 -8.56
CA ILE A 438 -15.74 0.40 -9.40
C ILE A 438 -15.12 1.51 -8.54
N ALA A 439 -15.79 1.89 -7.45
CA ALA A 439 -15.34 2.98 -6.57
C ALA A 439 -15.75 2.73 -5.12
N SER A 440 -15.12 3.44 -4.19
CA SER A 440 -15.44 3.38 -2.76
C SER A 440 -16.85 3.88 -2.50
N GLY A 441 -17.48 3.29 -1.50
CA GLY A 441 -18.78 3.72 -1.01
C GLY A 441 -19.59 2.52 -0.57
N THR A 442 -20.83 2.78 -0.19
CA THR A 442 -21.78 1.73 0.15
C THR A 442 -22.83 1.64 -0.94
N THR A 443 -23.27 0.40 -1.21
CA THR A 443 -24.35 0.12 -2.16
C THR A 443 -25.16 -1.08 -1.67
N THR A 444 -26.29 -1.31 -2.30
CA THR A 444 -27.17 -2.45 -2.02
C THR A 444 -27.37 -3.23 -3.29
N ILE A 445 -27.12 -4.54 -3.25
CA ILE A 445 -27.45 -5.46 -4.31
C ILE A 445 -28.85 -5.98 -4.06
N LYS A 446 -29.72 -5.92 -5.07
CA LYS A 446 -31.13 -6.26 -4.96
C LYS A 446 -31.51 -7.29 -6.01
N ALA A 447 -31.98 -8.44 -5.54
CA ALA A 447 -32.64 -9.46 -6.37
C ALA A 447 -34.16 -9.25 -6.33
N THR A 448 -34.81 -9.26 -7.49
CA THR A 448 -36.26 -9.03 -7.61
C THR A 448 -36.89 -10.10 -8.51
N ASN A 449 -38.05 -10.61 -8.12
CA ASN A 449 -38.93 -11.37 -9.00
C ASN A 449 -40.37 -10.88 -8.77
N GLY A 450 -40.98 -10.30 -9.81
CA GLY A 450 -42.27 -9.63 -9.69
C GLY A 450 -42.23 -8.45 -8.70
N THR A 451 -43.06 -8.53 -7.65
CA THR A 451 -43.14 -7.52 -6.57
C THR A 451 -42.27 -7.86 -5.35
N VAL A 452 -41.76 -9.09 -5.26
CA VAL A 452 -40.95 -9.56 -4.14
C VAL A 452 -39.49 -9.21 -4.39
N ASN A 453 -38.78 -8.77 -3.35
CA ASN A 453 -37.37 -8.45 -3.45
C ASN A 453 -36.60 -8.83 -2.18
N GLY A 454 -35.33 -9.15 -2.36
CA GLY A 454 -34.34 -9.34 -1.32
C GLY A 454 -33.13 -8.44 -1.56
N THR A 455 -32.40 -8.12 -0.51
CA THR A 455 -31.28 -7.17 -0.57
C THR A 455 -30.07 -7.63 0.21
N ALA A 456 -28.88 -7.33 -0.29
CA ALA A 456 -27.61 -7.45 0.41
C ALA A 456 -26.85 -6.11 0.42
N ASN A 457 -26.15 -5.82 1.52
CA ASN A 457 -25.39 -4.59 1.69
C ASN A 457 -23.93 -4.78 1.28
N VAL A 458 -23.35 -3.81 0.60
CA VAL A 458 -21.96 -3.86 0.15
C VAL A 458 -21.26 -2.60 0.61
N THR A 459 -20.11 -2.77 1.25
CA THR A 459 -19.18 -1.69 1.56
C THR A 459 -17.93 -1.88 0.73
N VAL A 460 -17.61 -0.89 -0.10
CA VAL A 460 -16.41 -0.89 -0.93
C VAL A 460 -15.46 0.18 -0.42
N PHE A 461 -14.21 -0.20 -0.20
CA PHE A 461 -13.13 0.73 0.09
C PHE A 461 -12.26 0.94 -1.15
N THR A 462 -11.92 2.18 -1.45
CA THR A 462 -10.81 2.49 -2.36
C THR A 462 -9.54 2.42 -1.56
N SER A 463 -8.51 1.77 -2.08
CA SER A 463 -7.16 2.32 -1.92
C SER A 463 -7.19 3.71 -2.59
N THR A 464 -7.14 4.80 -1.81
CA THR A 464 -7.40 6.17 -2.28
C THR A 464 -6.42 6.62 -3.37
N PRO A 465 -6.82 6.97 -4.60
CA PRO A 465 -5.92 7.68 -5.51
C PRO A 465 -5.80 9.15 -5.07
N THR A 466 -4.55 9.62 -4.89
CA THR A 466 -4.17 11.02 -4.58
C THR A 466 -4.87 12.04 -5.49
N PRO A 467 -5.46 13.13 -4.97
CA PRO A 467 -6.14 14.12 -5.80
C PRO A 467 -5.15 14.98 -6.60
N THR A 468 -5.30 14.99 -7.93
CA THR A 468 -4.68 15.98 -8.81
C THR A 468 -5.34 17.35 -8.58
N PRO A 469 -4.59 18.41 -8.21
CA PRO A 469 -5.19 19.71 -7.92
C PRO A 469 -5.76 20.34 -9.20
N THR A 470 -7.06 20.66 -9.17
CA THR A 470 -7.72 21.51 -10.17
C THR A 470 -7.56 22.97 -9.75
N GLU A 471 -6.85 23.76 -10.55
CA GLU A 471 -6.66 25.19 -10.32
C GLU A 471 -8.00 25.94 -10.29
N THR A 472 -8.26 26.65 -9.18
CA THR A 472 -9.30 27.68 -9.11
C THR A 472 -8.63 29.06 -9.13
N PRO A 473 -9.06 29.99 -9.99
CA PRO A 473 -8.39 31.27 -10.18
C PRO A 473 -8.53 32.19 -8.95
N PRO A 474 -7.54 33.07 -8.67
CA PRO A 474 -7.49 33.83 -7.43
C PRO A 474 -8.60 34.88 -7.37
N VAL A 475 -9.41 34.84 -6.29
CA VAL A 475 -10.27 35.96 -5.89
C VAL A 475 -9.46 36.93 -5.04
N ASN A 476 -9.51 38.19 -5.48
CA ASN A 476 -8.81 39.36 -4.99
C ASN A 476 -8.98 39.59 -3.46
N ALA A 477 -7.85 39.85 -2.80
CA ALA A 477 -7.77 40.13 -1.37
C ALA A 477 -8.52 41.42 -0.97
N THR A 478 -9.17 41.41 0.19
CA THR A 478 -9.57 42.62 0.93
C THR A 478 -8.98 42.55 2.35
N PRO A 479 -8.34 43.61 2.88
CA PRO A 479 -7.60 43.53 4.13
C PRO A 479 -8.46 43.67 5.40
N SER A 480 -8.02 42.92 6.41
CA SER A 480 -8.27 42.89 7.86
C SER A 480 -8.87 44.13 8.55
N PRO A 481 -9.55 43.93 9.71
CA PRO A 481 -9.48 44.85 10.84
C PRO A 481 -8.67 44.28 12.03
N SER A 482 -7.98 45.18 12.74
CA SER A 482 -7.17 45.01 13.95
C SER A 482 -7.89 44.38 15.16
N PRO A 483 -7.14 43.85 16.16
CA PRO A 483 -7.71 43.24 17.35
C PRO A 483 -8.11 44.26 18.41
N THR A 484 -9.27 44.03 19.04
CA THR A 484 -9.80 44.78 20.18
C THR A 484 -9.38 44.12 21.49
N THR A 485 -8.85 44.91 22.42
CA THR A 485 -8.48 44.55 23.79
C THR A 485 -9.70 44.39 24.71
N HIS A 486 -9.68 43.41 25.63
CA HIS A 486 -10.55 43.36 26.82
C HIS A 486 -9.80 42.92 28.10
N PRO A 487 -10.27 43.31 29.31
CA PRO A 487 -9.40 43.63 30.45
C PRO A 487 -9.47 42.68 31.67
N ILE A 488 -8.33 42.65 32.39
CA ILE A 488 -8.06 42.59 33.85
C ILE A 488 -9.01 41.77 34.76
N GLN A 489 -8.43 40.81 35.49
CA GLN A 489 -8.64 40.68 36.93
C GLN A 489 -7.33 40.47 37.71
N THR A 490 -7.25 41.19 38.83
CA THR A 490 -6.16 41.36 39.79
C THR A 490 -6.10 40.24 40.84
N HIS A 491 -4.93 39.89 41.37
CA HIS A 491 -4.64 39.78 42.82
C HIS A 491 -3.12 39.89 43.08
N SER A 492 -2.75 40.66 44.11
CA SER A 492 -1.39 40.96 44.61
C SER A 492 -1.05 40.03 45.81
N PRO A 493 0.22 39.89 46.32
CA PRO A 493 0.95 41.00 46.95
C PRO A 493 2.49 41.07 46.76
N SER A 494 2.98 42.32 46.67
CA SER A 494 4.12 42.97 47.37
C SER A 494 5.45 42.24 47.65
N ALA A 495 6.56 42.73 47.06
CA ALA A 495 7.68 43.36 47.78
C ALA A 495 8.66 44.08 46.82
N THR A 496 9.16 45.24 47.28
CA THR A 496 9.89 46.30 46.57
C THR A 496 11.41 46.10 46.55
N VAL A 497 12.08 46.39 45.41
CA VAL A 497 13.36 47.17 45.37
C VAL A 497 13.46 47.94 44.04
N THR A 498 13.81 49.23 44.15
CA THR A 498 14.01 50.23 43.09
C THR A 498 15.46 50.25 42.58
N ALA A 499 15.67 50.36 41.27
CA ALA A 499 16.82 51.07 40.69
C ALA A 499 16.54 51.58 39.25
N THR A 500 16.98 52.81 39.01
CA THR A 500 16.76 53.75 37.91
C THR A 500 17.44 53.36 36.57
N PRO A 501 16.88 53.74 35.39
CA PRO A 501 17.45 53.45 34.06
C PRO A 501 18.50 54.49 33.60
N THR A 502 19.39 54.09 32.69
CA THR A 502 20.33 54.97 31.95
C THR A 502 20.46 54.45 30.51
N PRO A 503 20.62 55.33 29.50
CA PRO A 503 19.86 55.25 28.25
C PRO A 503 20.54 54.53 27.08
N ALA A 504 19.71 54.25 26.08
CA ALA A 504 20.00 53.68 24.78
C ALA A 504 21.08 54.43 23.98
N VAL A 505 21.96 53.66 23.34
CA VAL A 505 22.82 54.12 22.25
C VAL A 505 22.21 53.64 20.94
N THR A 506 21.84 54.62 20.12
CA THR A 506 21.35 54.47 18.76
C THR A 506 22.50 54.07 17.83
N SER A 507 22.44 52.89 17.21
CA SER A 507 23.29 52.54 16.06
C SER A 507 22.45 52.43 14.79
N THR A 508 22.80 53.25 13.81
CA THR A 508 22.25 53.33 12.47
C THR A 508 22.56 52.04 11.68
N PRO A 509 21.62 51.46 10.91
CA PRO A 509 21.94 50.35 10.02
C PRO A 509 22.74 50.87 8.80
N THR A 510 23.91 50.28 8.58
CA THR A 510 24.65 50.38 7.31
C THR A 510 24.03 49.39 6.31
N PRO A 511 23.83 49.76 5.04
CA PRO A 511 23.24 48.87 4.05
C PRO A 511 24.13 47.65 3.80
N SER A 512 23.52 46.45 3.85
CA SER A 512 24.11 45.18 3.46
C SER A 512 24.40 45.16 1.95
N VAL A 513 25.63 44.77 1.61
CA VAL A 513 26.04 44.41 0.25
C VAL A 513 25.42 43.03 -0.08
N PRO A 514 24.86 42.79 -1.28
CA PRO A 514 24.39 41.46 -1.65
C PRO A 514 25.59 40.51 -1.79
N VAL A 515 25.57 39.42 -1.03
CA VAL A 515 26.46 38.26 -1.26
C VAL A 515 26.00 37.59 -2.56
N PRO A 516 26.87 37.32 -3.54
CA PRO A 516 26.49 36.59 -4.75
C PRO A 516 26.11 35.16 -4.40
N GLY A 517 24.91 34.76 -4.83
CA GLY A 517 24.43 33.39 -4.72
C GLY A 517 25.34 32.40 -5.45
N PHE A 518 25.40 31.20 -4.88
CA PHE A 518 26.10 30.02 -5.38
C PHE A 518 25.39 29.47 -6.63
N GLU A 519 25.58 30.14 -7.77
CA GLU A 519 25.27 29.60 -9.09
C GLU A 519 26.59 29.56 -9.85
N THR A 520 27.25 28.39 -9.92
CA THR A 520 28.13 27.92 -11.02
C THR A 520 29.11 26.81 -10.58
N ILE A 521 28.64 25.57 -10.41
CA ILE A 521 29.50 24.38 -10.63
C ILE A 521 28.76 23.31 -11.44
N SER A 522 28.12 23.71 -12.55
CA SER A 522 27.61 22.76 -13.56
C SER A 522 28.05 23.07 -15.00
N ALA A 523 29.05 23.94 -15.20
CA ALA A 523 29.48 24.36 -16.53
C ALA A 523 30.91 23.90 -16.94
N LEU A 524 31.53 22.96 -16.22
CA LEU A 524 32.91 22.52 -16.53
C LEU A 524 33.06 21.13 -17.16
N VAL A 525 31.98 20.36 -17.32
CA VAL A 525 32.01 19.10 -18.10
C VAL A 525 31.61 19.32 -19.57
N GLY A 526 30.83 20.38 -19.86
CA GLY A 526 30.39 20.70 -21.22
C GLY A 526 31.45 21.33 -22.13
N LEU A 527 32.46 22.02 -21.57
CA LEU A 527 33.45 22.75 -22.38
C LEU A 527 34.57 21.86 -22.96
N PHE A 528 34.85 20.71 -22.35
CA PHE A 528 35.83 19.75 -22.88
C PHE A 528 35.29 18.90 -24.04
N ALA A 529 33.97 18.68 -24.10
CA ALA A 529 33.33 17.95 -25.20
C ALA A 529 33.33 18.76 -26.52
N VAL A 530 33.15 20.09 -26.46
CA VAL A 530 33.15 20.96 -27.66
C VAL A 530 34.55 21.18 -28.22
N ALA A 531 35.58 21.22 -27.37
CA ALA A 531 36.99 21.32 -27.79
C ALA A 531 37.49 20.04 -28.49
N TYR A 532 37.00 18.85 -28.07
CA TYR A 532 37.36 17.58 -28.71
C TYR A 532 36.75 17.44 -30.12
N VAL A 533 35.53 17.95 -30.33
CA VAL A 533 34.83 17.89 -31.62
C VAL A 533 35.37 18.91 -32.63
N THR A 534 35.80 20.10 -32.19
CA THR A 534 36.39 21.11 -33.10
C THR A 534 37.80 20.77 -33.55
N LYS A 535 38.59 19.99 -32.78
CA LYS A 535 39.96 19.60 -33.16
C LYS A 535 40.02 18.43 -34.17
N ARG A 536 38.94 17.67 -34.36
CA ARG A 536 38.87 16.56 -35.35
C ARG A 536 38.32 16.95 -36.73
N ARG A 537 37.82 18.19 -36.92
CA ARG A 537 37.38 18.69 -38.24
C ARG A 537 38.48 19.37 -39.07
N LYS A 538 39.76 19.30 -38.65
CA LYS A 538 40.89 19.94 -39.34
C LYS A 538 42.11 19.05 -39.60
N LYS A 539 41.96 17.72 -39.60
CA LYS A 539 43.00 16.81 -40.12
C LYS A 539 42.39 15.69 -40.93
#